data_AF-A0A0P8YCD3-F1
#
_entry.id   AF-A0A0P8YCD3-F1
#
_cell.length_a   1.000
_cell.length_b   1.000
_cell.length_c   1.000
_cell.angle_alpha   90.00
_cell.angle_beta   90.00
_cell.angle_gamma   90.00
#
_symmetry.space_group_name_H-M   'P 1'
#
loop_
_entity.id
_entity.type
_entity.pdbx_description
1 polymer ?
#
loop_
_entity_poly.entity_id
_entity_poly.type
_entity_poly.pdbx_seq_one_letter_code
_entity_poly.pdbx_strand_id
1 'polypeptide(L)' 'MTGFKISCGNCGSDKIVEKSAHNLLGQSGERSIYGEGIQRKCLNCGNEDFSLLKTRLT' A
#
# COMPACT_ATOMS: atom_id res chain seq x y z
N MET A 1 16.01 -14.16 -11.56
CA MET A 1 15.79 -13.11 -10.55
C MET A 1 14.38 -13.26 -10.00
N THR A 2 14.18 -13.14 -8.68
CA THR A 2 12.85 -13.19 -8.07
C THR A 2 12.25 -11.79 -8.09
N GLY A 3 11.04 -11.62 -8.62
CA GLY A 3 10.30 -10.36 -8.56
C GLY A 3 9.28 -10.36 -7.42
N PHE A 4 8.79 -9.18 -7.06
CA PHE A 4 7.59 -9.02 -6.26
C PHE A 4 6.58 -8.19 -7.04
N LYS A 5 5.33 -8.62 -7.00
CA LYS A 5 4.20 -7.88 -7.56
C LYS A 5 3.25 -7.50 -6.44
N ILE A 6 2.85 -6.24 -6.38
CA ILE A 6 1.82 -5.79 -5.46
C ILE A 6 0.47 -6.01 -6.14
N SER A 7 -0.50 -6.53 -5.39
CA SER A 7 -1.88 -6.70 -5.84
C SER A 7 -2.84 -6.20 -4.75
N CYS A 8 -4.00 -5.69 -5.17
CA CYS A 8 -5.06 -5.32 -4.27
C CYS A 8 -5.58 -6.55 -3.51
N GLY A 9 -5.59 -6.48 -2.17
CA GLY A 9 -6.08 -7.58 -1.33
C GLY A 9 -7.58 -7.85 -1.47
N ASN A 10 -8.36 -6.88 -1.97
CA ASN A 10 -9.80 -7.02 -2.15
C ASN A 10 -10.19 -7.56 -3.54
N CYS A 11 -9.71 -6.91 -4.62
CA CYS A 11 -10.14 -7.25 -5.98
C CYS A 11 -9.07 -7.92 -6.85
N GLY A 12 -7.88 -8.17 -6.31
CA GLY A 12 -6.75 -8.80 -7.02
C GLY A 12 -6.11 -7.95 -8.11
N SER A 13 -6.62 -6.74 -8.37
CA SER A 13 -6.08 -5.83 -9.38
C SER A 13 -4.66 -5.38 -9.04
N ASP A 14 -3.81 -5.26 -10.05
CA ASP A 14 -2.46 -4.71 -9.97
C ASP A 14 -2.40 -3.22 -10.34
N LYS A 15 -3.56 -2.60 -10.67
CA LYS A 15 -3.68 -1.16 -10.91
C LYS A 15 -3.68 -0.41 -9.59
N ILE A 16 -2.49 -0.05 -9.14
CA ILE A 16 -2.25 0.60 -7.83
C ILE A 16 -1.57 1.94 -8.08
N VAL A 17 -2.06 3.00 -7.43
CA VAL A 17 -1.37 4.28 -7.37
C VAL A 17 -0.64 4.40 -6.04
N GLU A 18 0.60 4.87 -6.09
CA GLU A 18 1.42 5.19 -4.92
C GLU A 18 1.59 6.70 -4.83
N LYS A 19 1.39 7.26 -3.63
CA LYS A 19 1.66 8.67 -3.35
C LYS A 19 2.43 8.79 -2.04
N SER A 20 3.39 9.71 -1.99
CA SER A 20 4.01 10.12 -0.73
C SER A 20 2.95 10.79 0.14
N ALA A 21 2.84 10.36 1.40
CA ALA A 21 1.86 10.87 2.34
C ALA A 21 2.45 10.96 3.75
N HIS A 22 1.89 11.86 4.56
CA HIS A 22 2.15 11.89 6.00
C HIS A 22 1.13 10.96 6.67
N ASN A 23 1.53 9.72 6.94
CA ASN A 23 0.66 8.74 7.56
C ASN A 23 0.62 8.96 9.07
N LEU A 24 -0.58 8.92 9.66
CA LEU A 24 -0.73 8.88 11.11
C LEU A 24 -0.15 7.54 11.61
N LEU A 25 0.97 7.60 12.32
CA LEU A 25 1.63 6.42 12.88
C LEU A 25 1.03 6.02 14.23
N GLY A 26 0.44 6.98 14.94
CA GLY A 26 -0.21 6.73 16.20
C GLY A 26 -0.61 8.01 16.91
N GLN A 27 -1.27 7.85 18.05
CA GLN A 27 -1.69 8.94 18.91
C GLN A 27 -1.16 8.67 20.31
N SER A 28 -0.46 9.65 20.90
CA SER A 28 0.06 9.59 22.26
C SER A 28 -0.58 10.70 23.08
N GLY A 29 -1.63 10.35 23.84
CA GLY A 29 -2.50 11.31 24.50
C GLY A 29 -3.22 12.20 23.47
N GLU A 30 -3.09 13.52 23.60
CA GLU A 30 -3.65 14.49 22.63
C GLU A 30 -2.77 14.73 21.39
N ARG A 31 -1.57 14.13 21.32
CA ARG A 31 -0.63 14.36 20.21
C ARG A 31 -0.73 13.27 19.16
N SER A 32 -1.00 13.67 17.92
CA SER A 32 -0.92 12.82 16.74
C SER A 32 0.51 12.77 16.20
N ILE A 33 1.04 11.56 16.00
CA ILE A 33 2.36 11.32 15.44
C ILE A 33 2.17 10.99 13.96
N TYR A 34 2.73 11.83 13.08
CA TYR A 34 2.73 11.60 11.64
C TYR A 34 4.15 11.24 11.19
N GLY A 35 4.26 10.29 10.26
CA GLY A 35 5.53 9.94 9.61
C GLY A 35 5.39 10.00 8.10
N GLU A 36 6.50 10.24 7.41
CA GLU A 36 6.53 10.09 5.95
C GLU A 36 6.34 8.62 5.59
N GLY A 37 5.44 8.36 4.65
CA GLY A 37 5.11 7.02 4.19
C GLY A 37 4.59 7.03 2.76
N ILE A 38 4.35 5.83 2.24
CA ILE A 38 3.72 5.64 0.93
C ILE A 38 2.27 5.23 1.19
N GLN A 39 1.33 6.07 0.78
CA GLN A 39 -0.07 5.67 0.70
C GLN A 39 -0.32 5.01 -0.65
N ARG A 40 -0.97 3.85 -0.62
CA ARG A 40 -1.31 3.07 -1.80
C ARG A 40 -2.81 3.00 -1.94
N LYS A 41 -3.32 3.09 -3.16
CA LYS A 41 -4.76 2.94 -3.43
C LYS A 41 -4.99 2.13 -4.71
N CYS A 42 -5.89 1.17 -4.65
CA CYS A 42 -6.32 0.42 -5.83
C CYS A 42 -7.18 1.32 -6.71
N LEU A 43 -6.82 1.47 -7.99
CA LEU A 43 -7.58 2.28 -8.94
C LEU A 43 -8.90 1.61 -9.38
N ASN A 44 -9.05 0.30 -9.13
CA ASN A 44 -10.24 -0.44 -9.54
C ASN A 44 -11.37 -0.39 -8.50
N CYS A 45 -11.04 -0.48 -7.21
CA CYS A 45 -12.03 -0.57 -6.13
C CYS A 45 -11.78 0.40 -4.98
N GLY A 46 -10.73 1.23 -5.05
CA GLY A 46 -10.38 2.19 -4.00
C GLY A 46 -9.78 1.57 -2.74
N ASN A 47 -9.60 0.25 -2.68
CA ASN A 47 -9.06 -0.44 -1.51
C ASN A 47 -7.62 0.00 -1.20
N GLU A 48 -7.29 0.04 0.09
CA GLU A 48 -5.96 0.44 0.60
C GLU A 48 -5.20 -0.73 1.25
N ASP A 49 -5.79 -1.93 1.26
CA ASP A 49 -5.09 -3.17 1.62
C ASP A 49 -4.51 -3.88 0.39
N PHE A 50 -3.26 -4.32 0.52
CA PHE A 50 -2.48 -4.92 -0.57
C PHE A 50 -1.74 -6.17 -0.12
N SER A 51 -1.48 -7.06 -1.07
CA SER A 51 -0.68 -8.28 -0.88
C SER A 51 0.52 -8.30 -1.81
N LEU A 52 1.66 -8.74 -1.28
CA LEU A 52 2.91 -8.95 -2.01
C LEU A 52 2.95 -10.38 -2.54
N LEU A 53 2.91 -10.52 -3.86
CA LEU A 53 3.03 -11.80 -4.55
C LEU A 53 4.47 -11.98 -5.04
N LYS A 54 5.09 -13.09 -4.63
CA LYS A 54 6.41 -13.49 -5.15
C LYS A 54 6.26 -14.01 -6.57
N THR A 55 6.93 -13.38 -7.54
CA THR A 55 6.90 -13.80 -8.94
C THR A 55 8.23 -14.43 -9.35
N ARG A 56 8.15 -15.53 -10.12
CA ARG A 56 9.31 -16.04 -10.85
C ARG A 56 9.32 -15.34 -12.21
N LEU A 57 10.38 -14.57 -12.49
CA LEU A 57 10.65 -14.10 -13.84
C LEU A 57 11.16 -15.31 -14.64
N THR A 58 10.31 -15.83 -15.52
CA THR A 58 10.68 -16.81 -16.56
C THR A 58 11.20 -16.10 -17.78
#